data_AF-A0A4S8IE41-F1
#
_entry.id   AF-A0A4S8IE41-F1
#
_cell.length_a   1.000
_cell.length_b   1.000
_cell.length_c   1.000
_cell.angle_alpha   90.00
_cell.angle_beta   90.00
_cell.angle_gamma   90.00
#
_symmetry.space_group_name_H-M   'P 1'
#
loop_
_entity.id
_entity.type
_entity.pdbx_description
1 polymer ?
#
loop_
_entity_poly.entity_id
_entity_poly.type
_entity_poly.pdbx_seq_one_letter_code
_entity_poly.pdbx_strand_id
1 'polypeptide(L)' 'MGRGRTEIKRIENPIQRQSTFYKRRDGLFKKARELSVLCDADLLLLLFSSSGKLYQYHSPSVAR' A
#
# COMPACT_ATOMS: atom_id res chain seq x y z
N MET A 1 6.80 -7.90 -21.12
CA MET A 1 5.58 -8.66 -20.72
C MET A 1 4.57 -7.68 -20.14
N GLY A 2 3.36 -7.63 -20.68
CA GLY A 2 2.31 -6.68 -20.26
C GLY A 2 1.65 -7.05 -18.92
N ARG A 3 0.96 -6.09 -18.31
CA ARG A 3 0.21 -6.31 -17.06
C ARG A 3 -1.09 -7.05 -17.35
N GLY A 4 -1.17 -8.33 -16.99
CA GLY A 4 -2.42 -9.09 -17.05
C GLY A 4 -3.46 -8.55 -16.06
N ARG A 5 -4.74 -8.59 -16.43
CA ARG A 5 -5.85 -8.29 -15.51
C ARG A 5 -5.88 -9.38 -14.43
N THR A 6 -5.96 -8.99 -13.16
CA THR A 6 -6.11 -9.91 -12.02
C THR A 6 -7.49 -9.71 -11.42
N GLU A 7 -8.17 -10.81 -11.12
CA GLU A 7 -9.44 -10.80 -10.39
C GLU A 7 -9.23 -10.28 -8.95
N ILE A 8 -10.21 -9.53 -8.42
CA ILE A 8 -10.14 -9.02 -7.05
C ILE A 8 -10.65 -10.11 -6.10
N LYS A 9 -9.75 -11.04 -5.78
CA LYS A 9 -9.92 -12.10 -4.78
C LYS A 9 -8.61 -12.36 -4.04
N ARG A 10 -8.67 -13.13 -2.95
CA ARG A 10 -7.47 -13.55 -2.23
C ARG A 10 -6.55 -14.35 -3.17
N ILE A 11 -5.26 -14.01 -3.18
CA ILE A 11 -4.24 -14.77 -3.91
C ILE A 11 -3.85 -15.96 -3.04
N GLU A 12 -4.13 -17.17 -3.50
CA GLU A 12 -3.87 -18.40 -2.75
C GLU A 12 -2.38 -18.69 -2.61
N ASN A 13 -1.63 -18.57 -3.71
CA ASN A 13 -0.19 -18.81 -3.71
C ASN A 13 0.52 -17.79 -2.79
N PRO A 14 1.19 -18.23 -1.71
CA PRO A 14 1.76 -17.33 -0.71
C PRO A 14 2.91 -16.48 -1.25
N ILE A 15 3.72 -17.01 -2.17
CA ILE A 15 4.85 -16.29 -2.78
C ILE A 15 4.33 -15.17 -3.68
N GLN A 16 3.32 -15.47 -4.52
CA GLN A 16 2.69 -14.47 -5.37
C GLN A 16 1.94 -13.42 -4.55
N ARG A 17 1.27 -13.84 -3.46
CA ARG A 17 0.59 -12.93 -2.53
C ARG A 17 1.59 -11.98 -1.87
N GLN A 18 2.73 -12.48 -1.42
CA GLN A 18 3.78 -11.66 -0.81
C GLN A 18 4.37 -10.64 -1.79
N SER A 19 4.74 -11.09 -3.01
CA SER A 19 5.25 -10.19 -4.05
C SER A 19 4.21 -9.13 -4.43
N THR A 20 2.95 -9.54 -4.56
CA THR A 20 1.83 -8.64 -4.89
C THR A 20 1.58 -7.64 -3.77
N PHE A 21 1.64 -8.07 -2.51
CA PHE A 21 1.51 -7.20 -1.33
C PHE A 21 2.55 -6.08 -1.39
N TYR A 22 3.83 -6.41 -1.57
CA TYR A 22 4.89 -5.40 -1.64
C TYR A 22 4.68 -4.41 -2.78
N LYS A 23 4.41 -4.90 -4.00
CA LYS A 23 4.17 -4.03 -5.17
C LYS A 23 2.95 -3.13 -5.00
N ARG A 24 1.84 -3.65 -4.44
CA ARG A 24 0.61 -2.86 -4.24
C ARG A 24 0.76 -1.88 -3.08
N ARG A 25 1.39 -2.28 -1.98
CA ARG A 25 1.72 -1.40 -0.84
C ARG A 25 2.52 -0.20 -1.32
N ASP A 26 3.56 -0.42 -2.13
CA ASP A 26 4.41 0.67 -2.61
C ASP A 26 3.64 1.63 -3.53
N GLY A 27 2.79 1.08 -4.41
CA GLY A 27 1.89 1.90 -5.23
C GLY A 27 0.88 2.70 -4.40
N LEU A 28 0.32 2.10 -3.35
CA LEU A 28 -0.62 2.76 -2.44
C LEU A 28 0.06 3.87 -1.65
N PHE A 29 1.26 3.63 -1.11
CA PHE A 29 2.05 4.64 -0.40
C PHE A 29 2.40 5.83 -1.29
N LYS A 30 2.76 5.55 -2.55
CA LYS A 30 2.99 6.61 -3.54
C LYS A 30 1.73 7.46 -3.73
N LYS A 31 0.56 6.83 -3.90
CA LYS A 31 -0.72 7.55 -4.05
C LYS A 31 -1.14 8.33 -2.81
N ALA A 32 -0.94 7.79 -1.62
CA ALA A 32 -1.21 8.50 -0.38
C ALA A 32 -0.34 9.75 -0.24
N ARG A 33 0.96 9.65 -0.55
CA ARG A 33 1.86 10.81 -0.57
C ARG A 33 1.46 11.84 -1.63
N GLU A 34 1.16 11.40 -2.85
CA GLU A 34 0.70 12.31 -3.91
C GLU A 34 -0.55 13.08 -3.45
N LEU A 35 -1.52 12.38 -2.86
CA LEU A 35 -2.75 12.99 -2.37
C LEU A 35 -2.50 13.97 -1.21
N SER A 36 -1.67 13.59 -0.22
CA SER A 36 -1.38 14.47 0.90
C SER A 36 -0.72 15.77 0.45
N VAL A 37 0.20 15.69 -0.51
CA VAL A 37 0.95 16.88 -0.99
C VAL A 37 0.11 17.73 -1.92
N LEU A 38 -0.63 17.12 -2.85
CA LEU A 38 -1.39 17.87 -3.86
C LEU A 38 -2.64 18.55 -3.27
N CYS A 39 -3.24 17.95 -2.25
CA CYS A 39 -4.51 18.38 -1.70
C CYS A 39 -4.42 18.84 -0.24
N ASP A 40 -3.22 18.95 0.32
CA ASP A 40 -2.98 19.26 1.75
C ASP A 40 -3.83 18.39 2.69
N ALA A 41 -3.91 17.09 2.38
CA ALA A 41 -4.77 16.16 3.07
C ALA A 41 -4.02 15.44 4.20
N ASP A 42 -4.64 15.41 5.37
CA ASP A 42 -4.21 14.62 6.52
C ASP A 42 -4.59 13.14 6.35
N LEU A 43 -3.59 12.26 6.31
CA LEU A 43 -3.77 10.85 5.99
C LEU A 43 -2.93 9.95 6.90
N LEU A 44 -3.50 8.83 7.33
CA LEU A 44 -2.82 7.73 8.00
C LEU A 44 -3.14 6.41 7.30
N LEU A 45 -2.11 5.64 6.95
CA LEU A 45 -2.23 4.28 6.44
C LEU A 45 -1.49 3.32 7.36
N LEU A 46 -2.19 2.26 7.77
CA LEU A 46 -1.65 1.17 8.57
C LEU A 46 -1.88 -0.15 7.82
N LEU A 47 -0.81 -0.93 7.63
CA LEU A 47 -0.88 -2.24 6.99
C LEU A 47 -0.12 -3.26 7.81
N PHE A 48 -0.75 -4.40 8.04
CA PHE A 48 -0.10 -5.57 8.63
C PHE A 48 0.14 -6.61 7.53
N SER A 49 1.38 -7.07 7.38
CA SER A 49 1.65 -8.21 6.51
C SER A 49 1.17 -9.51 7.16
N SER A 50 1.12 -10.59 6.36
CA SER A 50 0.89 -11.94 6.88
C SER A 50 1.96 -12.42 7.86
N SER A 51 3.12 -11.72 7.94
CA SER A 51 4.16 -11.98 8.93
C SER A 51 3.99 -11.14 10.21
N GLY A 52 2.89 -10.39 10.35
CA GLY A 52 2.62 -9.52 11.49
C GLY A 52 3.43 -8.20 11.49
N LYS A 53 4.19 -7.92 10.44
CA LYS A 53 4.98 -6.68 10.37
C LYS A 53 4.09 -5.50 10.03
N LEU A 54 4.21 -4.43 10.81
CA LEU A 54 3.56 -3.15 10.56
C LEU A 54 4.30 -2.37 9.47
N TYR A 55 3.55 -1.86 8.51
CA TYR A 55 3.98 -0.86 7.53
C TYR A 55 3.03 0.32 7.64
N GLN A 56 3.57 1.52 7.75
CA GLN A 56 2.76 2.71 7.92
C GLN A 56 3.24 3.87 7.05
N TYR A 57 2.28 4.71 6.66
CA TYR A 57 2.51 6.02 6.07
C TYR A 57 1.65 7.04 6.81
N HIS A 58 2.22 8.18 7.14
CA HIS A 58 1.52 9.32 7.75
C HIS A 58 1.93 10.58 7.00
N SER A 59 0.99 11.51 6.83
CA SER A 59 1.33 12.86 6.34
C SER A 59 2.13 13.62 7.40
N PRO A 60 3.03 14.56 6.99
CA PRO A 60 3.86 15.33 7.93
C PRO A 60 3.05 16.13 8.96
N SER A 61 1.85 16.56 8.57
CA SER A 61 0.90 17.32 9.39
C SER A 61 0.23 16.47 10.48
N VAL A 62 -0.04 15.19 10.23
CA VAL A 62 -0.62 14.24 11.20
C VAL A 62 0.38 13.81 12.29
N ALA A 63 1.68 14.04 12.08
CA ALA A 63 2.71 13.73 13.07
C ALA A 63 2.96 14.86 14.09
N ARG A 64 2.15 15.93 14.07
CA ARG A 64 2.20 17.01 15.06
C ARG A 64 1.32 16.74 16.27
#